data_AF-A0A6P0JQF6-F1
#
_entry.id   AF-A0A6P0JQF6-F1
#
_cell.length_a   1.000
_cell.length_b   1.000
_cell.length_c   1.000
_cell.angle_alpha   90.00
_cell.angle_beta   90.00
_cell.angle_gamma   90.00
#
_symmetry.space_group_name_H-M   'P 1'
#
loop_
_entity.id
_entity.type
_entity.pdbx_description
1 polymer ?
#
loop_
_entity_poly.entity_id
_entity_poly.type
_entity_poly.pdbx_seq_one_letter_code
_entity_poly.pdbx_strand_id
1 'polypeptide(L)'
;MTQLTPDQRNYYYLLEADRAGIHKPILAALYRVQQFPDLAEGEVGLGILPTPQVPESRLNRFSEQVQYAANVVRSQTNQLEKQGWQGSDIWNSADGRYSDRFLAVLADGYTPTPSDTDTGKLQPSDPDKLRQAYLNDIKTEYEGTYLPQNLADLDQQLLTLVERVPDYYRGLTHQRDALLEAVRLWRKLDTVDEAIVSMANDAQVSVSRLDETELDIALKKFMQRISPNYGGYPHQREALLRLTQLWRELPSREAAIASLEKSSSPNPGLQIFDPALMAFVQRIPDYYEGTGLQRNALTEGFRIWRQLDSRSTAVAALGIDPDILTTNTADPDTLKRLAAQLDRELLNFVRRVPNAYQETHQQREALIRLVQLWRGLRTREQALDTLTEDLKRLEKQREAEKPVVVIPKRPEKWTPHNIQISATILPNGNFTWAEATKGGTRMPPNQDTVDAIVRLAKLAQQARDRIGRPFIITSWYRPPHINRAVGGAKYSRHIVGDAIDFVCEGLSGNQLYWTLHPWWPGGLGRYTKYPNLCHIDARGYRARWGY
;
A
#
# COMPACT_ATOMS: atom_id res chain seq x y z
N MET A 1 2.48 27.78 -13.39
CA MET A 1 1.74 26.99 -12.40
C MET A 1 0.85 26.14 -13.26
N THR A 2 1.19 24.87 -13.45
CA THR A 2 0.29 24.03 -14.23
C THR A 2 -0.70 23.39 -13.34
N GLN A 3 -1.89 23.34 -13.90
CA GLN A 3 -2.92 22.46 -13.47
C GLN A 3 -2.39 21.02 -13.33
N LEU A 4 -2.84 20.33 -12.28
CA LEU A 4 -2.63 18.92 -12.03
C LEU A 4 -2.98 18.11 -13.29
N THR A 5 -2.19 17.07 -13.54
CA THR A 5 -2.52 16.07 -14.57
C THR A 5 -3.74 15.25 -14.13
N PRO A 6 -4.46 14.61 -15.08
CA PRO A 6 -5.54 13.68 -14.74
C PRO A 6 -5.13 12.61 -13.71
N ASP A 7 -3.94 12.01 -13.85
CA ASP A 7 -3.44 10.98 -12.93
C ASP A 7 -3.20 11.50 -11.51
N GLN A 8 -2.65 12.72 -11.39
CA GLN A 8 -2.46 13.37 -10.09
C GLN A 8 -3.78 13.68 -9.41
N ARG A 9 -4.81 14.10 -10.17
CA ARG A 9 -6.16 14.28 -9.61
C ARG A 9 -6.75 12.95 -9.17
N ASN A 10 -6.60 11.91 -9.99
CA ASN A 10 -7.08 10.56 -9.69
C ASN A 10 -6.47 9.99 -8.40
N TYR A 11 -5.19 10.26 -8.13
CA TYR A 11 -4.57 9.90 -6.86
C TYR A 11 -5.30 10.48 -5.64
N TYR A 12 -5.65 11.77 -5.67
CA TYR A 12 -6.41 12.40 -4.57
C TYR A 12 -7.81 11.82 -4.45
N TYR A 13 -8.48 11.53 -5.57
CA TYR A 13 -9.79 10.90 -5.55
C TYR A 13 -9.74 9.52 -4.88
N LEU A 14 -8.76 8.67 -5.24
CA LEU A 14 -8.58 7.35 -4.64
C LEU A 14 -8.31 7.45 -3.14
N LEU A 15 -7.38 8.33 -2.74
CA LEU A 15 -7.02 8.53 -1.34
C LEU A 15 -8.23 8.90 -0.48
N GLU A 16 -9.01 9.88 -0.94
CA GLU A 16 -10.16 10.39 -0.16
C GLU A 16 -11.38 9.48 -0.26
N ALA A 17 -11.54 8.74 -1.34
CA ALA A 17 -12.55 7.69 -1.46
C ALA A 17 -12.30 6.54 -0.48
N ASP A 18 -11.06 6.05 -0.41
CA ASP A 18 -10.60 5.05 0.54
C ASP A 18 -10.75 5.53 2.00
N ARG A 19 -10.48 6.82 2.27
CA ARG A 19 -10.70 7.39 3.60
C ARG A 19 -12.19 7.46 3.93
N ALA A 20 -13.02 8.01 3.06
CA ALA A 20 -14.42 8.28 3.38
C ALA A 20 -15.34 7.05 3.24
N GLY A 21 -14.88 5.96 2.61
CA GLY A 21 -15.72 4.79 2.33
C GLY A 21 -16.78 5.09 1.27
N ILE A 22 -16.38 5.76 0.20
CA ILE A 22 -17.27 6.14 -0.91
C ILE A 22 -16.73 5.61 -2.24
N HIS A 23 -17.59 5.47 -3.24
CA HIS A 23 -17.15 5.02 -4.56
C HIS A 23 -16.45 6.15 -5.31
N LYS A 24 -15.13 6.02 -5.52
CA LYS A 24 -14.24 7.05 -6.09
C LYS A 24 -14.79 7.84 -7.28
N PRO A 25 -15.46 7.23 -8.29
CA PRO A 25 -15.92 7.95 -9.47
C PRO A 25 -16.81 9.17 -9.17
N ILE A 26 -17.44 9.24 -7.99
CA ILE A 26 -18.25 10.40 -7.60
C ILE A 26 -17.43 11.68 -7.42
N LEU A 27 -16.19 11.58 -6.94
CA LEU A 27 -15.30 12.73 -6.75
C LEU A 27 -14.80 13.26 -8.10
N ALA A 28 -14.48 12.35 -9.01
CA ALA A 28 -14.14 12.70 -10.39
C ALA A 28 -15.34 13.36 -11.09
N ALA A 29 -16.55 12.84 -10.91
CA ALA A 29 -17.77 13.41 -11.47
C ALA A 29 -18.06 14.83 -10.94
N LEU A 30 -17.96 15.04 -9.63
CA LEU A 30 -18.12 16.36 -9.02
C LEU A 30 -17.11 17.36 -9.58
N TYR A 31 -15.83 16.99 -9.69
CA TYR A 31 -14.82 17.85 -10.32
C TYR A 31 -15.19 18.21 -11.77
N ARG A 32 -15.61 17.23 -12.56
CA ARG A 32 -15.94 17.40 -13.98
C ARG A 32 -17.10 18.36 -14.21
N VAL A 33 -18.09 18.37 -13.33
CA VAL A 33 -19.30 19.19 -13.49
C VAL A 33 -19.18 20.54 -12.82
N GLN A 34 -18.45 20.64 -11.71
CA GLN A 34 -18.38 21.87 -10.92
C GLN A 34 -17.33 22.84 -11.46
N GLN A 35 -16.06 22.40 -11.57
CA GLN A 35 -14.93 23.24 -11.97
C GLN A 35 -14.90 24.61 -11.27
N PHE A 36 -15.20 24.61 -9.96
CA PHE A 36 -15.36 25.81 -9.13
C PHE A 36 -15.19 25.43 -7.65
N PRO A 37 -14.75 26.31 -6.72
CA PRO A 37 -14.20 27.65 -6.94
C PRO A 37 -12.86 27.63 -7.66
N ASP A 38 -12.40 28.80 -8.11
CA ASP A 38 -10.99 28.99 -8.46
C ASP A 38 -10.14 28.78 -7.21
N LEU A 39 -9.10 27.97 -7.33
CA LEU A 39 -8.20 27.60 -6.24
C LEU A 39 -6.85 28.28 -6.40
N ALA A 40 -6.04 28.18 -5.36
CA ALA A 40 -4.62 28.49 -5.46
C ALA A 40 -3.98 27.69 -6.63
N GLU A 41 -2.94 28.27 -7.22
CA GLU A 41 -2.12 27.63 -8.26
C GLU A 41 -2.81 27.43 -9.64
N GLY A 42 -4.00 28.01 -9.84
CA GLY A 42 -4.71 27.99 -11.13
C GLY A 42 -5.54 26.72 -11.37
N GLU A 43 -5.80 25.97 -10.29
CA GLU A 43 -6.75 24.86 -10.27
C GLU A 43 -8.18 25.34 -10.04
N VAL A 44 -9.13 24.42 -10.26
CA VAL A 44 -10.54 24.60 -9.93
C VAL A 44 -11.03 23.49 -9.00
N GLY A 45 -12.02 23.80 -8.17
CA GLY A 45 -12.54 22.93 -7.13
C GLY A 45 -13.64 21.95 -7.56
N LEU A 46 -14.19 21.28 -6.56
CA LEU A 46 -15.26 20.27 -6.66
C LEU A 46 -16.62 20.83 -6.22
N GLY A 47 -16.79 22.14 -6.29
CA GLY A 47 -18.02 22.85 -5.92
C GLY A 47 -18.16 23.09 -4.42
N ILE A 48 -17.09 22.92 -3.64
CA ILE A 48 -17.14 23.06 -2.18
C ILE A 48 -16.85 24.49 -1.75
N LEU A 49 -17.81 25.08 -1.04
CA LEU A 49 -17.78 26.43 -0.52
C LEU A 49 -17.53 26.48 0.99
N PRO A 50 -16.95 27.59 1.48
CA PRO A 50 -16.78 27.83 2.91
C PRO A 50 -18.11 27.84 3.67
N THR A 51 -18.04 27.44 4.94
CA THR A 51 -19.09 27.59 5.95
C THR A 51 -18.50 28.28 7.18
N PRO A 52 -19.31 28.70 8.17
CA PRO A 52 -18.77 29.25 9.42
C PRO A 52 -17.79 28.30 10.13
N GLN A 53 -17.95 26.98 9.96
CA GLN A 53 -17.09 25.95 10.55
C GLN A 53 -15.87 25.63 9.67
N VAL A 54 -15.98 25.79 8.35
CA VAL A 54 -14.93 25.48 7.38
C VAL A 54 -14.53 26.75 6.62
N PRO A 55 -13.46 27.46 7.05
CA PRO A 55 -13.03 28.68 6.40
C PRO A 55 -12.38 28.40 5.03
N GLU A 56 -12.37 29.42 4.17
CA GLU A 56 -11.80 29.37 2.81
C GLU A 56 -10.33 28.91 2.79
N SER A 57 -9.55 29.24 3.83
CA SER A 57 -8.16 28.80 3.95
C SER A 57 -7.98 27.28 4.04
N ARG A 58 -9.04 26.52 4.34
CA ARG A 58 -9.06 25.04 4.35
C ARG A 58 -9.67 24.45 3.08
N LEU A 59 -9.99 25.26 2.08
CA LEU A 59 -10.64 24.86 0.82
C LEU A 59 -9.93 25.39 -0.42
N ASN A 60 -8.74 25.98 -0.26
CA ASN A 60 -8.03 26.72 -1.31
C ASN A 60 -7.06 25.84 -2.11
N ARG A 61 -6.98 24.54 -1.81
CA ARG A 61 -6.19 23.56 -2.58
C ARG A 61 -7.07 22.47 -3.15
N PHE A 62 -6.63 21.88 -4.25
CA PHE A 62 -7.33 20.78 -4.88
C PHE A 62 -7.52 19.58 -3.94
N SER A 63 -6.47 19.19 -3.20
CA SER A 63 -6.55 18.10 -2.22
C SER A 63 -7.59 18.35 -1.12
N GLU A 64 -7.73 19.61 -0.70
CA GLU A 64 -8.72 20.03 0.30
C GLU A 64 -10.14 19.98 -0.29
N GLN A 65 -10.33 20.48 -1.51
CA GLN A 65 -11.61 20.36 -2.22
C GLN A 65 -12.05 18.90 -2.35
N VAL A 66 -11.13 17.99 -2.66
CA VAL A 66 -11.43 16.55 -2.75
C VAL A 66 -11.79 15.96 -1.40
N GLN A 67 -11.02 16.27 -0.34
CA GLN A 67 -11.28 15.80 1.01
C GLN A 67 -12.67 16.23 1.51
N TYR A 68 -13.00 17.52 1.35
CA TYR A 68 -14.30 18.04 1.79
C TYR A 68 -15.46 17.60 0.90
N ALA A 69 -15.24 17.36 -0.40
CA ALA A 69 -16.24 16.73 -1.26
C ALA A 69 -16.55 15.30 -0.80
N ALA A 70 -15.54 14.53 -0.41
CA ALA A 70 -15.74 13.19 0.16
C ALA A 70 -16.53 13.25 1.48
N ASN A 71 -16.25 14.26 2.31
CA ASN A 71 -17.04 14.53 3.53
C ASN A 71 -18.50 14.87 3.20
N VAL A 72 -18.76 15.69 2.18
CA VAL A 72 -20.13 15.99 1.72
C VAL A 72 -20.87 14.71 1.33
N VAL A 73 -20.29 13.86 0.49
CA VAL A 73 -20.95 12.61 0.05
C VAL A 73 -21.31 11.73 1.24
N ARG A 74 -20.40 11.61 2.22
CA ARG A 74 -20.62 10.88 3.47
C ARG A 74 -21.72 11.52 4.32
N SER A 75 -21.69 12.83 4.52
CA SER A 75 -22.69 13.56 5.32
C SER A 75 -24.08 13.55 4.68
N GLN A 76 -24.16 13.68 3.35
CA GLN A 76 -25.41 13.52 2.59
C GLN A 76 -25.98 12.11 2.78
N THR A 77 -25.16 11.07 2.63
CA THR A 77 -25.58 9.68 2.85
C THR A 77 -26.13 9.49 4.26
N ASN A 78 -25.45 10.05 5.28
CA ASN A 78 -25.88 9.98 6.68
C ASN A 78 -27.23 10.69 6.91
N GLN A 79 -27.43 11.84 6.28
CA GLN A 79 -28.68 12.58 6.39
C GLN A 79 -29.84 11.81 5.74
N LEU A 80 -29.62 11.22 4.56
CA LEU A 80 -30.64 10.44 3.86
C LEU A 80 -31.00 9.17 4.63
N GLU A 81 -30.00 8.49 5.21
CA GLU A 81 -30.21 7.33 6.10
C GLU A 81 -31.10 7.72 7.30
N LYS A 82 -30.82 8.86 7.96
CA LYS A 82 -31.67 9.39 9.06
C LYS A 82 -33.08 9.77 8.59
N GLN A 83 -33.25 10.10 7.31
CA GLN A 83 -34.56 10.36 6.69
C GLN A 83 -35.27 9.09 6.22
N GLY A 84 -34.71 7.90 6.51
CA GLY A 84 -35.32 6.60 6.22
C GLY A 84 -34.99 6.02 4.84
N TRP A 85 -34.05 6.63 4.10
CA TRP A 85 -33.56 6.04 2.85
C TRP A 85 -32.89 4.71 3.12
N GLN A 86 -33.26 3.71 2.33
CA GLN A 86 -32.63 2.40 2.39
C GLN A 86 -31.35 2.37 1.56
N GLY A 87 -30.51 1.36 1.78
CA GLY A 87 -29.28 1.18 1.00
C GLY A 87 -29.52 1.13 -0.51
N SER A 88 -30.63 0.52 -0.94
CA SER A 88 -31.05 0.44 -2.35
C SER A 88 -31.53 1.77 -2.94
N ASP A 89 -31.96 2.72 -2.11
CA ASP A 89 -32.26 4.09 -2.57
C ASP A 89 -30.98 4.85 -2.91
N ILE A 90 -29.85 4.50 -2.28
CA ILE A 90 -28.56 5.17 -2.42
C ILE A 90 -27.66 4.46 -3.44
N TRP A 91 -27.73 3.13 -3.51
CA TRP A 91 -26.84 2.29 -4.30
C TRP A 91 -27.61 1.29 -5.16
N ASN A 92 -27.27 1.20 -6.44
CA ASN A 92 -27.72 0.14 -7.32
C ASN A 92 -26.71 -1.02 -7.28
N SER A 93 -27.09 -2.13 -6.63
CA SER A 93 -26.24 -3.31 -6.48
C SER A 93 -25.96 -4.02 -7.80
N ALA A 94 -26.95 -4.13 -8.70
CA ALA A 94 -26.78 -4.79 -9.99
C ALA A 94 -25.72 -4.10 -10.86
N ASP A 95 -25.73 -2.76 -10.85
CA ASP A 95 -24.79 -1.93 -11.60
C ASP A 95 -23.49 -1.63 -10.81
N GLY A 96 -23.42 -1.99 -9.52
CA GLY A 96 -22.29 -1.70 -8.63
C GLY A 96 -21.93 -0.21 -8.54
N ARG A 97 -22.93 0.67 -8.45
CA ARG A 97 -22.73 2.13 -8.44
C ARG A 97 -23.80 2.87 -7.64
N TYR A 98 -23.58 4.16 -7.39
CA TYR A 98 -24.62 5.03 -6.83
C TYR A 98 -25.88 5.06 -7.73
N SER A 99 -27.05 5.09 -7.08
CA SER A 99 -28.34 5.13 -7.76
C SER A 99 -28.54 6.48 -8.47
N ASP A 100 -29.32 6.49 -9.54
CA ASP A 100 -29.66 7.75 -10.24
C ASP A 100 -30.41 8.72 -9.32
N ARG A 101 -31.20 8.19 -8.38
CA ARG A 101 -31.91 8.96 -7.35
C ARG A 101 -30.95 9.69 -6.41
N PHE A 102 -29.91 9.02 -5.94
CA PHE A 102 -28.89 9.63 -5.08
C PHE A 102 -28.06 10.66 -5.84
N LEU A 103 -27.67 10.36 -7.08
CA LEU A 103 -26.93 11.30 -7.93
C LEU A 103 -27.72 12.59 -8.16
N ALA A 104 -29.04 12.50 -8.38
CA ALA A 104 -29.91 13.67 -8.49
C ALA A 104 -29.92 14.51 -7.20
N VAL A 105 -30.06 13.87 -6.03
CA VAL A 105 -30.03 14.57 -4.73
C VAL A 105 -28.67 15.23 -4.46
N LEU A 106 -27.57 14.56 -4.81
CA LEU A 106 -26.24 15.15 -4.67
C LEU A 106 -26.04 16.35 -5.62
N ALA A 107 -26.63 16.28 -6.82
CA ALA A 107 -26.59 17.37 -7.79
C ALA A 107 -27.37 18.61 -7.32
N ASP A 108 -28.41 18.46 -6.50
CA ASP A 108 -29.12 19.59 -5.87
C ASP A 108 -28.23 20.38 -4.88
N GLY A 109 -27.04 19.86 -4.58
CA GLY A 109 -26.07 20.43 -3.66
C GLY A 109 -26.29 19.97 -2.22
N TYR A 110 -25.46 20.48 -1.31
CA TYR A 110 -25.52 20.11 0.10
C TYR A 110 -25.26 21.32 0.98
N THR A 111 -26.11 21.52 1.99
CA THR A 111 -25.91 22.54 3.02
C THR A 111 -25.66 21.84 4.37
N PRO A 112 -24.46 22.00 4.96
CA PRO A 112 -24.13 21.39 6.24
C PRO A 112 -25.05 21.87 7.36
N THR A 113 -25.38 20.96 8.27
CA THR A 113 -26.04 21.29 9.53
C THR A 113 -25.01 21.83 10.54
N PRO A 114 -25.44 22.50 11.62
CA PRO A 114 -24.50 22.95 12.67
C PRO A 114 -23.66 21.84 13.31
N SER A 115 -24.11 20.58 13.23
CA SER A 115 -23.34 19.41 13.69
C SER A 115 -22.25 18.95 12.72
N ASP A 116 -22.24 19.44 11.47
CA ASP A 116 -21.27 19.05 10.45
C ASP A 116 -20.05 19.98 10.49
N THR A 117 -19.14 19.73 11.44
CA THR A 117 -17.97 20.58 11.68
C THR A 117 -16.91 20.51 10.57
N ASP A 118 -16.87 19.41 9.82
CA ASP A 118 -15.83 19.11 8.83
C ASP A 118 -16.41 18.97 7.42
N THR A 119 -17.54 19.63 7.13
CA THR A 119 -18.18 19.59 5.82
C THR A 119 -18.38 21.01 5.27
N GLY A 120 -17.97 21.23 4.02
CA GLY A 120 -18.25 22.47 3.29
C GLY A 120 -19.63 22.44 2.63
N LYS A 121 -20.09 23.56 2.09
CA LYS A 121 -21.33 23.61 1.31
C LYS A 121 -21.06 23.18 -0.12
N LEU A 122 -21.76 22.16 -0.63
CA LEU A 122 -21.68 21.80 -2.05
C LEU A 122 -22.68 22.64 -2.85
N GLN A 123 -22.19 23.27 -3.92
CA GLN A 123 -23.05 24.00 -4.85
C GLN A 123 -23.92 23.05 -5.68
N PRO A 124 -25.15 23.47 -6.04
CA PRO A 124 -25.95 22.74 -7.01
C PRO A 124 -25.25 22.62 -8.37
N SER A 125 -25.55 21.55 -9.10
CA SER A 125 -25.03 21.24 -10.42
C SER A 125 -26.11 20.59 -11.28
N ASP A 126 -25.83 20.42 -12.57
CA ASP A 126 -26.75 19.75 -13.50
C ASP A 126 -26.76 18.22 -13.22
N PRO A 127 -27.93 17.63 -12.88
CA PRO A 127 -28.02 16.22 -12.49
C PRO A 127 -27.69 15.25 -13.63
N ASP A 128 -28.03 15.59 -14.88
CA ASP A 128 -27.74 14.74 -16.03
C ASP A 128 -26.24 14.76 -16.35
N LYS A 129 -25.60 15.93 -16.25
CA LYS A 129 -24.15 16.03 -16.41
C LYS A 129 -23.39 15.29 -15.30
N LEU A 130 -23.85 15.37 -14.04
CA LEU A 130 -23.21 14.65 -12.93
C LEU A 130 -23.30 13.14 -13.14
N ARG A 131 -24.48 12.65 -13.51
CA ARG A 131 -24.69 11.23 -13.83
C ARG A 131 -23.82 10.77 -15.00
N GLN A 132 -23.77 11.53 -16.09
CA GLN A 132 -22.93 11.18 -17.25
C GLN A 132 -21.44 11.18 -16.89
N ALA A 133 -20.96 12.18 -16.15
CA ALA A 133 -19.57 12.24 -15.72
C ALA A 133 -19.20 11.06 -14.82
N TYR A 134 -20.11 10.66 -13.92
CA TYR A 134 -19.95 9.49 -13.05
C TYR A 134 -19.85 8.17 -13.82
N LEU A 135 -20.76 7.94 -14.78
CA LEU A 135 -20.75 6.73 -15.62
C LEU A 135 -19.52 6.67 -16.55
N ASN A 136 -19.04 7.81 -17.03
CA ASN A 136 -17.83 7.88 -17.86
C ASN A 136 -16.56 7.54 -17.07
N ASP A 137 -16.45 8.00 -15.82
CA ASP A 137 -15.29 7.69 -14.97
C ASP A 137 -15.26 6.20 -14.60
N ILE A 138 -16.43 5.64 -14.22
CA ILE A 138 -16.66 4.20 -14.09
C ILE A 138 -16.09 3.47 -15.31
N LYS A 139 -16.59 3.76 -16.51
CA LYS A 139 -16.16 3.10 -17.76
C LYS A 139 -14.64 3.18 -17.98
N THR A 140 -14.03 4.32 -17.67
CA THR A 140 -12.57 4.51 -17.83
C THR A 140 -11.77 3.58 -16.92
N GLU A 141 -12.24 3.31 -15.70
CA GLU A 141 -11.61 2.33 -14.81
C GLU A 141 -11.79 0.90 -15.32
N TYR A 142 -12.96 0.56 -15.85
CA TYR A 142 -13.25 -0.77 -16.41
C TYR A 142 -12.39 -1.09 -17.65
N GLU A 143 -12.10 -0.11 -18.51
CA GLU A 143 -11.24 -0.35 -19.68
C GLU A 143 -9.78 -0.70 -19.29
N GLY A 144 -9.34 -0.32 -18.09
CA GLY A 144 -8.01 -0.64 -17.54
C GLY A 144 -7.95 -1.91 -16.69
N THR A 145 -9.10 -2.45 -16.24
CA THR A 145 -9.18 -3.61 -15.34
C THR A 145 -10.35 -4.51 -15.69
N TYR A 146 -10.10 -5.82 -15.89
CA TYR A 146 -11.15 -6.82 -16.10
C TYR A 146 -11.96 -7.02 -14.82
N LEU A 147 -12.93 -6.14 -14.57
CA LEU A 147 -13.97 -6.37 -13.58
C LEU A 147 -15.11 -7.20 -14.18
N PRO A 148 -15.91 -7.87 -13.35
CA PRO A 148 -17.02 -8.66 -13.82
C PRO A 148 -18.16 -7.77 -14.33
N GLN A 149 -18.83 -8.19 -15.40
CA GLN A 149 -19.89 -7.40 -16.02
C GLN A 149 -21.18 -7.33 -15.20
N ASN A 150 -21.30 -8.11 -14.12
CA ASN A 150 -22.45 -8.11 -13.22
C ASN A 150 -21.99 -8.17 -11.76
N LEU A 151 -22.41 -7.18 -10.96
CA LEU A 151 -22.07 -7.08 -9.53
C LEU A 151 -23.26 -7.41 -8.62
N ALA A 152 -24.35 -7.94 -9.16
CA ALA A 152 -25.55 -8.29 -8.40
C ALA A 152 -25.26 -9.25 -7.23
N ASP A 153 -24.32 -10.18 -7.40
CA ASP A 153 -23.97 -11.18 -6.38
C ASP A 153 -22.88 -10.69 -5.41
N LEU A 154 -22.30 -9.50 -5.64
CA LEU A 154 -21.16 -9.01 -4.86
C LEU A 154 -21.50 -8.91 -3.36
N ASP A 155 -22.68 -8.38 -3.01
CA ASP A 155 -23.12 -8.27 -1.62
C ASP A 155 -23.20 -9.66 -0.95
N GLN A 156 -23.76 -10.66 -1.64
CA GLN A 156 -23.85 -12.02 -1.13
C GLN A 156 -22.45 -12.63 -0.93
N GLN A 157 -21.53 -12.41 -1.87
CA GLN A 157 -20.15 -12.90 -1.78
C GLN A 157 -19.39 -12.25 -0.61
N LEU A 158 -19.54 -10.93 -0.42
CA LEU A 158 -18.95 -10.19 0.70
C LEU A 158 -19.46 -10.71 2.05
N LEU A 159 -20.78 -10.93 2.16
CA LEU A 159 -21.40 -11.46 3.37
C LEU A 159 -20.96 -12.91 3.65
N THR A 160 -20.90 -13.75 2.63
CA THR A 160 -20.40 -15.13 2.76
C THR A 160 -18.95 -15.17 3.25
N LEU A 161 -18.12 -14.23 2.80
CA LEU A 161 -16.75 -14.09 3.26
C LEU A 161 -16.70 -13.66 4.73
N VAL A 162 -17.37 -12.56 5.08
CA VAL A 162 -17.24 -11.93 6.41
C VAL A 162 -17.82 -12.79 7.53
N GLU A 163 -18.86 -13.57 7.26
CA GLU A 163 -19.45 -14.50 8.24
C GLU A 163 -18.45 -15.55 8.73
N ARG A 164 -17.49 -15.91 7.88
CA ARG A 164 -16.47 -16.94 8.17
C ARG A 164 -15.15 -16.36 8.63
N VAL A 165 -14.90 -15.07 8.44
CA VAL A 165 -13.65 -14.39 8.84
C VAL A 165 -13.24 -14.70 10.29
N PRO A 166 -14.14 -14.66 11.30
CA PRO A 166 -13.78 -14.96 12.68
C PRO A 166 -13.15 -16.33 12.91
N ASP A 167 -13.47 -17.33 12.08
CA ASP A 167 -12.97 -18.70 12.18
C ASP A 167 -11.55 -18.87 11.61
N TYR A 168 -11.16 -17.98 10.69
CA TYR A 168 -9.85 -18.00 10.02
C TYR A 168 -8.91 -16.88 10.50
N TYR A 169 -9.37 -16.05 11.43
CA TYR A 169 -8.55 -15.02 12.06
C TYR A 169 -7.48 -15.63 12.96
N ARG A 170 -6.22 -15.35 12.64
CA ARG A 170 -5.01 -15.83 13.31
C ARG A 170 -4.22 -14.73 14.02
N GLY A 171 -4.65 -13.47 13.88
CA GLY A 171 -3.96 -12.32 14.47
C GLY A 171 -2.67 -11.92 13.74
N LEU A 172 -2.57 -12.24 12.44
CA LEU A 172 -1.51 -11.73 11.57
C LEU A 172 -1.73 -10.24 11.28
N THR A 173 -0.67 -9.48 11.03
CA THR A 173 -0.76 -8.01 10.90
C THR A 173 -1.77 -7.57 9.83
N HIS A 174 -1.68 -8.12 8.62
CA HIS A 174 -2.60 -7.79 7.52
C HIS A 174 -4.06 -8.17 7.82
N GLN A 175 -4.30 -9.23 8.61
CA GLN A 175 -5.65 -9.59 9.04
C GLN A 175 -6.19 -8.58 10.06
N ARG A 176 -5.36 -8.15 11.02
CA ARG A 176 -5.76 -7.14 12.00
C ARG A 176 -6.06 -5.81 11.32
N ASP A 177 -5.20 -5.39 10.39
CA ASP A 177 -5.39 -4.19 9.59
C ASP A 177 -6.69 -4.26 8.77
N ALA A 178 -6.99 -5.42 8.16
CA ALA A 178 -8.23 -5.63 7.43
C ALA A 178 -9.48 -5.42 8.31
N LEU A 179 -9.47 -5.95 9.54
CA LEU A 179 -10.57 -5.82 10.49
C LEU A 179 -10.68 -4.39 11.04
N LEU A 180 -9.57 -3.72 11.31
CA LEU A 180 -9.54 -2.33 11.76
C LEU A 180 -10.05 -1.36 10.68
N GLU A 181 -9.65 -1.55 9.42
CA GLU A 181 -10.15 -0.76 8.30
C GLU A 181 -11.63 -1.01 8.05
N ALA A 182 -12.09 -2.25 8.21
CA ALA A 182 -13.51 -2.57 8.16
C ALA A 182 -14.29 -1.82 9.25
N VAL A 183 -13.81 -1.82 10.50
CA VAL A 183 -14.40 -1.04 11.60
C VAL A 183 -14.41 0.44 11.27
N ARG A 184 -13.28 0.99 10.81
CA ARG A 184 -13.11 2.40 10.47
C ARG A 184 -14.16 2.85 9.47
N LEU A 185 -14.27 2.15 8.34
CA LEU A 185 -15.21 2.48 7.27
C LEU A 185 -16.66 2.22 7.67
N TRP A 186 -16.93 1.11 8.35
CA TRP A 186 -18.27 0.78 8.83
C TRP A 186 -18.81 1.82 9.82
N ARG A 187 -17.94 2.33 10.69
CA ARG A 187 -18.26 3.40 11.66
C ARG A 187 -18.04 4.80 11.10
N LYS A 188 -17.67 4.92 9.81
CA LYS A 188 -17.49 6.18 9.10
C LYS A 188 -16.42 7.09 9.72
N LEU A 189 -15.37 6.49 10.31
CA LEU A 189 -14.24 7.14 10.98
C LEU A 189 -13.14 7.53 9.98
N ASP A 190 -12.36 8.56 10.29
CA ASP A 190 -11.32 9.08 9.40
C ASP A 190 -9.98 8.36 9.58
N THR A 191 -9.72 7.79 10.76
CA THR A 191 -8.43 7.17 11.09
C THR A 191 -8.56 5.79 11.74
N VAL A 192 -7.50 4.99 11.65
CA VAL A 192 -7.40 3.69 12.35
C VAL A 192 -7.34 3.88 13.87
N ASP A 193 -6.72 4.96 14.35
CA ASP A 193 -6.67 5.29 15.78
C ASP A 193 -8.08 5.50 16.35
N GLU A 194 -8.95 6.20 15.61
CA GLU A 194 -10.36 6.33 15.98
C GLU A 194 -11.08 4.97 16.00
N ALA A 195 -10.75 4.07 15.06
CA ALA A 195 -11.31 2.72 15.05
C ALA A 195 -10.89 1.95 16.30
N ILE A 196 -9.61 2.02 16.69
CA ILE A 196 -9.09 1.41 17.92
C ILE A 196 -9.78 1.99 19.16
N VAL A 197 -9.90 3.32 19.26
CA VAL A 197 -10.64 3.99 20.34
C VAL A 197 -12.08 3.49 20.41
N SER A 198 -12.72 3.33 19.25
CA SER A 198 -14.10 2.84 19.17
C SER A 198 -14.23 1.38 19.63
N MET A 199 -13.23 0.53 19.38
CA MET A 199 -13.18 -0.85 19.88
C MET A 199 -12.92 -0.91 21.39
N ALA A 200 -12.06 -0.03 21.91
CA ALA A 200 -11.83 0.10 23.34
C ALA A 200 -13.13 0.44 24.09
N ASN A 201 -13.93 1.35 23.54
CA ASN A 201 -15.24 1.73 24.08
C ASN A 201 -16.22 0.54 24.08
N ASP A 202 -16.29 -0.23 22.99
CA ASP A 202 -17.13 -1.45 22.91
C ASP A 202 -16.71 -2.48 23.97
N ALA A 203 -15.40 -2.61 24.21
CA ALA A 203 -14.83 -3.52 25.20
C ALA A 203 -14.94 -2.99 26.64
N GLN A 204 -15.34 -1.73 26.83
CA GLN A 204 -15.36 -1.04 28.13
C GLN A 204 -13.97 -0.98 28.80
N VAL A 205 -12.92 -0.82 28.00
CA VAL A 205 -11.53 -0.72 28.45
C VAL A 205 -10.92 0.60 27.98
N SER A 206 -10.03 1.20 28.77
CA SER A 206 -9.28 2.39 28.33
C SER A 206 -8.28 2.02 27.23
N VAL A 207 -8.11 2.87 26.21
CA VAL A 207 -7.17 2.63 25.09
C VAL A 207 -5.75 2.27 25.55
N SER A 208 -5.26 2.88 26.63
CA SER A 208 -3.93 2.59 27.19
C SER A 208 -3.78 1.21 27.83
N ARG A 209 -4.88 0.50 28.07
CA ARG A 209 -4.91 -0.85 28.63
C ARG A 209 -5.32 -1.90 27.60
N LEU A 210 -5.75 -1.48 26.41
CA LEU A 210 -6.18 -2.37 25.34
C LEU A 210 -4.95 -3.03 24.72
N ASP A 211 -4.67 -4.27 25.12
CA ASP A 211 -3.62 -5.06 24.49
C ASP A 211 -4.09 -5.68 23.16
N GLU A 212 -3.16 -6.29 22.41
CA GLU A 212 -3.47 -6.92 21.11
C GLU A 212 -4.51 -8.05 21.24
N THR A 213 -4.52 -8.77 22.37
CA THR A 213 -5.45 -9.88 22.58
C THR A 213 -6.86 -9.38 22.82
N GLU A 214 -7.02 -8.35 23.65
CA GLU A 214 -8.30 -7.70 23.91
C GLU A 214 -8.85 -7.04 22.64
N LEU A 215 -7.98 -6.38 21.86
CA LEU A 215 -8.35 -5.81 20.57
C LEU A 215 -8.83 -6.89 19.59
N ASP A 216 -8.09 -8.00 19.46
CA ASP A 216 -8.45 -9.13 18.60
C ASP A 216 -9.81 -9.73 18.97
N ILE A 217 -10.11 -9.86 20.27
CA ILE A 217 -11.42 -10.32 20.75
C ILE A 217 -12.52 -9.32 20.38
N ALA A 218 -12.29 -8.02 20.55
CA ALA A 218 -13.26 -6.97 20.19
C ALA A 218 -13.55 -6.97 18.67
N LEU A 219 -12.50 -7.04 17.85
CA LEU A 219 -12.61 -7.10 16.39
C LEU A 219 -13.41 -8.33 15.92
N LYS A 220 -13.15 -9.52 16.48
CA LYS A 220 -13.91 -10.73 16.15
C LYS A 220 -15.39 -10.60 16.50
N LYS A 221 -15.72 -10.04 17.67
CA LYS A 221 -17.11 -9.79 18.08
C LYS A 221 -17.80 -8.78 17.16
N PHE A 222 -17.08 -7.76 16.71
CA PHE A 222 -17.58 -6.79 15.75
C PHE A 222 -17.89 -7.46 14.39
N MET A 223 -16.98 -8.29 13.87
CA MET A 223 -17.19 -9.05 12.61
C MET A 223 -18.43 -9.95 12.67
N GLN A 224 -18.69 -10.62 13.80
CA GLN A 224 -19.87 -11.46 13.98
C GLN A 224 -21.21 -10.69 13.88
N ARG A 225 -21.19 -9.36 14.04
CA ARG A 225 -22.37 -8.51 13.98
C ARG A 225 -22.57 -7.83 12.62
N ILE A 226 -21.66 -8.00 11.67
CA ILE A 226 -21.75 -7.34 10.36
C ILE A 226 -22.97 -7.81 9.57
N SER A 227 -23.10 -9.12 9.33
CA SER A 227 -24.14 -9.65 8.44
C SER A 227 -25.56 -9.27 8.88
N PRO A 228 -25.94 -9.40 10.18
CA PRO A 228 -27.26 -8.97 10.65
C PRO A 228 -27.53 -7.46 10.56
N ASN A 229 -26.50 -6.62 10.47
CA ASN A 229 -26.62 -5.15 10.44
C ASN A 229 -26.26 -4.56 9.06
N TYR A 230 -26.12 -5.41 8.05
CA TYR A 230 -25.83 -4.99 6.70
C TYR A 230 -27.11 -4.46 6.03
N GLY A 231 -27.15 -3.15 5.82
CA GLY A 231 -28.25 -2.46 5.12
C GLY A 231 -27.97 -2.22 3.65
N GLY A 232 -26.80 -2.63 3.16
CA GLY A 232 -26.37 -2.34 1.80
C GLY A 232 -26.16 -0.85 1.59
N TYR A 233 -25.49 -0.17 2.52
CA TYR A 233 -25.06 1.22 2.31
C TYR A 233 -23.65 1.27 1.69
N PRO A 234 -23.30 2.33 0.93
CA PRO A 234 -22.00 2.44 0.28
C PRO A 234 -20.80 2.23 1.21
N HIS A 235 -20.79 2.89 2.37
CA HIS A 235 -19.71 2.73 3.37
C HIS A 235 -19.58 1.31 3.92
N GLN A 236 -20.68 0.55 4.03
CA GLN A 236 -20.65 -0.85 4.44
C GLN A 236 -20.04 -1.72 3.33
N ARG A 237 -20.40 -1.48 2.07
CA ARG A 237 -19.77 -2.16 0.91
C ARG A 237 -18.28 -1.89 0.85
N GLU A 238 -17.88 -0.63 0.90
CA GLU A 238 -16.47 -0.25 0.86
C GLU A 238 -15.70 -0.79 2.07
N ALA A 239 -16.32 -0.88 3.25
CA ALA A 239 -15.72 -1.55 4.41
C ALA A 239 -15.42 -3.04 4.14
N LEU A 240 -16.37 -3.79 3.56
CA LEU A 240 -16.19 -5.21 3.26
C LEU A 240 -15.24 -5.45 2.06
N LEU A 241 -15.24 -4.55 1.09
CA LEU A 241 -14.28 -4.57 -0.02
C LEU A 241 -12.87 -4.29 0.48
N ARG A 242 -12.68 -3.29 1.34
CA ARG A 242 -11.38 -2.99 1.95
C ARG A 242 -10.90 -4.11 2.85
N LEU A 243 -11.80 -4.71 3.63
CA LEU A 243 -11.50 -5.93 4.39
C LEU A 243 -10.99 -7.01 3.45
N THR A 244 -11.71 -7.30 2.37
CA THR A 244 -11.34 -8.36 1.42
C THR A 244 -10.00 -8.07 0.76
N GLN A 245 -9.75 -6.82 0.37
CA GLN A 245 -8.50 -6.37 -0.23
C GLN A 245 -7.32 -6.65 0.71
N LEU A 246 -7.39 -6.19 1.96
CA LEU A 246 -6.30 -6.33 2.92
C LEU A 246 -6.15 -7.78 3.41
N TRP A 247 -7.25 -8.47 3.66
CA TRP A 247 -7.26 -9.87 4.09
C TRP A 247 -6.57 -10.80 3.08
N ARG A 248 -6.67 -10.47 1.80
CA ARG A 248 -6.07 -11.23 0.69
C ARG A 248 -4.80 -10.59 0.14
N GLU A 249 -4.32 -9.51 0.75
CA GLU A 249 -3.15 -8.74 0.32
C GLU A 249 -3.19 -8.33 -1.16
N LEU A 250 -4.36 -7.88 -1.62
CA LEU A 250 -4.62 -7.54 -3.02
C LEU A 250 -4.26 -6.09 -3.35
N PRO A 251 -3.80 -5.81 -4.60
CA PRO A 251 -3.27 -4.50 -4.97
C PRO A 251 -4.33 -3.41 -5.10
N SER A 252 -5.61 -3.77 -5.28
CA SER A 252 -6.69 -2.78 -5.47
C SER A 252 -8.06 -3.31 -5.06
N ARG A 253 -9.04 -2.40 -5.00
CA ARG A 253 -10.46 -2.70 -4.80
C ARG A 253 -11.01 -3.62 -5.90
N GLU A 254 -10.59 -3.40 -7.14
CA GLU A 254 -11.02 -4.18 -8.31
C GLU A 254 -10.50 -5.61 -8.23
N ALA A 255 -9.25 -5.77 -7.79
CA ALA A 255 -8.67 -7.09 -7.52
C ALA A 255 -9.44 -7.80 -6.40
N ALA A 256 -9.92 -7.08 -5.37
CA ALA A 256 -10.77 -7.64 -4.32
C ALA A 256 -12.09 -8.18 -4.88
N ILE A 257 -12.78 -7.41 -5.72
CA ILE A 257 -14.01 -7.85 -6.41
C ILE A 257 -13.74 -9.09 -7.26
N ALA A 258 -12.74 -9.05 -8.14
CA ALA A 258 -12.39 -10.17 -9.00
C ALA A 258 -11.98 -11.44 -8.21
N SER A 259 -11.44 -11.26 -7.00
CA SER A 259 -11.11 -12.39 -6.13
C SER A 259 -12.34 -13.07 -5.52
N LEU A 260 -13.40 -12.31 -5.24
CA LEU A 260 -14.63 -12.82 -4.60
C LEU A 260 -15.42 -13.74 -5.55
N GLU A 261 -15.39 -13.44 -6.85
CA GLU A 261 -15.98 -14.30 -7.86
C GLU A 261 -15.34 -15.69 -7.93
N LYS A 262 -14.01 -15.74 -7.74
CA LYS A 262 -13.27 -17.01 -7.76
C LYS A 262 -13.54 -17.83 -6.50
N SER A 263 -13.69 -17.15 -5.36
CA SER A 263 -13.94 -17.78 -4.07
C SER A 263 -14.38 -16.74 -3.06
N SER A 264 -15.44 -17.02 -2.32
CA SER A 264 -15.85 -16.23 -1.13
C SER A 264 -15.29 -16.81 0.18
N SER A 265 -14.37 -17.78 0.12
CA SER A 265 -13.75 -18.32 1.35
C SER A 265 -12.70 -17.34 1.90
N PRO A 266 -12.72 -17.01 3.20
CA PRO A 266 -11.62 -16.28 3.84
C PRO A 266 -10.44 -17.19 4.20
N ASN A 267 -10.52 -18.50 3.94
CA ASN A 267 -9.43 -19.43 4.23
C ASN A 267 -8.22 -19.08 3.36
N PRO A 268 -7.09 -18.65 3.95
CA PRO A 268 -5.93 -18.27 3.18
C PRO A 268 -5.10 -19.49 2.73
N GLY A 269 -5.55 -20.71 3.02
CA GLY A 269 -4.88 -21.95 2.64
C GLY A 269 -3.60 -22.22 3.44
N LEU A 270 -2.84 -23.23 3.02
CA LEU A 270 -1.59 -23.63 3.71
C LEU A 270 -0.37 -22.83 3.26
N GLN A 271 -0.47 -22.14 2.13
CA GLN A 271 0.61 -21.31 1.58
C GLN A 271 1.07 -20.21 2.53
N ILE A 272 0.19 -19.74 3.42
CA ILE A 272 0.57 -18.73 4.43
C ILE A 272 1.74 -19.20 5.31
N PHE A 273 1.90 -20.51 5.49
CA PHE A 273 2.92 -21.07 6.36
C PHE A 273 4.27 -21.24 5.67
N ASP A 274 4.37 -21.04 4.36
CA ASP A 274 5.61 -21.25 3.61
C ASP A 274 6.81 -20.48 4.17
N PRO A 275 6.68 -19.18 4.55
CA PRO A 275 7.79 -18.46 5.18
C PRO A 275 8.24 -19.09 6.51
N ALA A 276 7.30 -19.49 7.36
CA ALA A 276 7.62 -20.12 8.65
C ALA A 276 8.21 -21.53 8.47
N LEU A 277 7.69 -22.32 7.52
CA LEU A 277 8.22 -23.64 7.18
C LEU A 277 9.66 -23.53 6.68
N MET A 278 9.96 -22.58 5.79
CA MET A 278 11.32 -22.36 5.28
C MET A 278 12.26 -21.90 6.38
N ALA A 279 11.85 -20.92 7.20
CA ALA A 279 12.65 -20.45 8.33
C ALA A 279 12.92 -21.56 9.34
N PHE A 280 11.93 -22.43 9.61
CA PHE A 280 12.10 -23.60 10.47
C PHE A 280 13.12 -24.58 9.89
N VAL A 281 12.96 -24.99 8.62
CA VAL A 281 13.84 -25.94 7.94
C VAL A 281 15.28 -25.43 7.89
N GLN A 282 15.50 -24.16 7.56
CA GLN A 282 16.83 -23.56 7.48
C GLN A 282 17.58 -23.59 8.82
N ARG A 283 16.86 -23.56 9.95
CA ARG A 283 17.44 -23.57 11.30
C ARG A 283 17.69 -24.97 11.85
N ILE A 284 17.10 -26.01 11.28
CA ILE A 284 17.27 -27.39 11.76
C ILE A 284 18.75 -27.78 11.97
N PRO A 285 19.68 -27.51 11.02
CA PRO A 285 21.09 -27.89 11.19
C PRO A 285 21.74 -27.29 12.44
N ASP A 286 21.31 -26.11 12.88
CA ASP A 286 21.88 -25.41 14.04
C ASP A 286 21.44 -26.03 15.37
N TYR A 287 20.33 -26.78 15.38
CA TYR A 287 19.72 -27.36 16.59
C TYR A 287 19.60 -28.90 16.52
N TYR A 288 20.27 -29.55 15.57
CA TYR A 288 20.25 -30.99 15.42
C TYR A 288 21.27 -31.66 16.36
N GLU A 289 20.77 -32.50 17.26
CA GLU A 289 21.57 -33.25 18.24
C GLU A 289 21.57 -34.77 17.98
N GLY A 290 20.83 -35.22 16.95
CA GLY A 290 20.71 -36.65 16.64
C GLY A 290 19.85 -37.41 17.65
N THR A 291 18.85 -36.78 18.28
CA THR A 291 17.94 -37.50 19.17
C THR A 291 16.99 -38.41 18.40
N GLY A 292 16.44 -39.43 19.06
CA GLY A 292 15.46 -40.33 18.43
C GLY A 292 14.22 -39.60 17.88
N LEU A 293 13.77 -38.56 18.59
CA LEU A 293 12.67 -37.70 18.14
C LEU A 293 13.04 -36.91 16.87
N GLN A 294 14.22 -36.30 16.82
CA GLN A 294 14.68 -35.55 15.66
C GLN A 294 14.87 -36.46 14.44
N ARG A 295 15.49 -37.64 14.62
CA ARG A 295 15.61 -38.64 13.54
C ARG A 295 14.26 -39.07 13.02
N ASN A 296 13.30 -39.35 13.92
CA ASN A 296 11.94 -39.73 13.53
C ASN A 296 11.23 -38.62 12.75
N ALA A 297 11.32 -37.38 13.23
CA ALA A 297 10.72 -36.23 12.56
C ALA A 297 11.27 -36.04 11.14
N LEU A 298 12.60 -36.03 10.98
CA LEU A 298 13.25 -35.87 9.68
C LEU A 298 12.98 -37.05 8.74
N THR A 299 12.94 -38.28 9.27
CA THR A 299 12.64 -39.48 8.47
C THR A 299 11.21 -39.44 7.94
N GLU A 300 10.23 -39.06 8.77
CA GLU A 300 8.83 -38.93 8.33
C GLU A 300 8.63 -37.77 7.37
N GLY A 301 9.31 -36.63 7.60
CA GLY A 301 9.32 -35.52 6.65
C GLY A 301 9.88 -35.94 5.29
N PHE A 302 11.02 -36.64 5.27
CA PHE A 302 11.61 -37.21 4.06
C PHE A 302 10.68 -38.22 3.37
N ARG A 303 10.07 -39.12 4.15
CA ARG A 303 9.15 -40.15 3.66
C ARG A 303 7.98 -39.51 2.91
N ILE A 304 7.31 -38.54 3.52
CA ILE A 304 6.19 -37.83 2.89
C ILE A 304 6.67 -37.01 1.70
N TRP A 305 7.80 -36.31 1.81
CA TRP A 305 8.39 -35.52 0.72
C TRP A 305 8.69 -36.37 -0.53
N ARG A 306 9.12 -37.63 -0.34
CA ARG A 306 9.47 -38.57 -1.40
C ARG A 306 8.33 -39.51 -1.80
N GLN A 307 7.14 -39.38 -1.20
CA GLN A 307 5.98 -40.27 -1.41
C GLN A 307 6.28 -41.75 -1.12
N LEU A 308 7.06 -42.01 -0.06
CA LEU A 308 7.41 -43.37 0.35
C LEU A 308 6.32 -43.94 1.28
N ASP A 309 6.00 -45.21 1.09
CA ASP A 309 4.85 -45.87 1.72
C ASP A 309 5.06 -46.19 3.21
N SER A 310 6.31 -46.26 3.66
CA SER A 310 6.67 -46.80 4.96
C SER A 310 7.99 -46.21 5.47
N ARG A 311 8.21 -46.34 6.78
CA ARG A 311 9.47 -45.89 7.38
C ARG A 311 10.66 -46.73 6.88
N SER A 312 10.46 -48.02 6.63
CA SER A 312 11.50 -48.91 6.12
C SER A 312 11.96 -48.47 4.72
N THR A 313 11.04 -48.12 3.81
CA THR A 313 11.39 -47.61 2.48
C THR A 313 12.06 -46.24 2.54
N ALA A 314 11.70 -45.38 3.50
CA ALA A 314 12.40 -44.13 3.76
C ALA A 314 13.86 -44.33 4.17
N VAL A 315 14.11 -45.24 5.10
CA VAL A 315 15.47 -45.59 5.56
C VAL A 315 16.29 -46.23 4.43
N ALA A 316 15.68 -47.13 3.66
CA ALA A 316 16.30 -47.73 2.47
C ALA A 316 16.67 -46.68 1.42
N ALA A 317 15.81 -45.70 1.16
CA ALA A 317 16.07 -44.60 0.24
C ALA A 317 17.16 -43.63 0.72
N LEU A 318 17.50 -43.65 2.01
CA LEU A 318 18.65 -42.95 2.60
C LEU A 318 19.92 -43.82 2.59
N GLY A 319 19.89 -44.99 1.94
CA GLY A 319 21.03 -45.88 1.77
C GLY A 319 21.35 -46.75 2.99
N ILE A 320 20.36 -46.99 3.87
CA ILE A 320 20.51 -47.84 5.04
C ILE A 320 19.59 -49.04 4.90
N ASP A 321 20.13 -50.24 5.09
CA ASP A 321 19.34 -51.47 5.11
C ASP A 321 18.44 -51.52 6.37
N PRO A 322 17.10 -51.48 6.22
CA PRO A 322 16.19 -51.47 7.35
C PRO A 322 16.20 -52.78 8.14
N ASP A 323 16.61 -53.91 7.55
CA ASP A 323 16.58 -55.21 8.22
C ASP A 323 17.58 -55.26 9.38
N ILE A 324 18.73 -54.58 9.24
CA ILE A 324 19.78 -54.46 10.26
C ILE A 324 19.27 -53.74 11.53
N LEU A 325 18.30 -52.84 11.40
CA LEU A 325 17.70 -52.11 12.52
C LEU A 325 16.69 -52.96 13.32
N THR A 326 16.24 -54.09 12.75
CA THR A 326 15.25 -54.99 13.37
C THR A 326 15.86 -56.25 13.97
N THR A 327 17.08 -56.60 13.57
CA THR A 327 17.81 -57.74 14.11
C THR A 327 18.39 -57.43 15.50
N ASN A 328 17.98 -58.19 16.52
CA ASN A 328 18.52 -58.13 17.90
C ASN A 328 20.01 -58.54 18.03
N THR A 329 20.71 -58.75 16.90
CA THR A 329 22.08 -59.27 16.83
C THR A 329 23.10 -58.23 16.34
N ALA A 330 22.68 -56.99 16.05
CA ALA A 330 23.59 -55.95 15.58
C ALA A 330 24.51 -55.47 16.71
N ASP A 331 25.83 -55.47 16.47
CA ASP A 331 26.80 -54.98 17.44
C ASP A 331 26.66 -53.45 17.67
N PRO A 332 27.01 -52.93 18.87
CA PRO A 332 26.87 -51.51 19.19
C PRO A 332 27.61 -50.54 18.25
N ASP A 333 28.76 -50.95 17.70
CA ASP A 333 29.57 -50.10 16.81
C ASP A 333 28.95 -49.99 15.41
N THR A 334 28.32 -51.06 14.93
CA THR A 334 27.54 -51.09 13.70
C THR A 334 26.30 -50.21 13.82
N LEU A 335 25.56 -50.30 14.93
CA LEU A 335 24.42 -49.41 15.20
C LEU A 335 24.85 -47.93 15.26
N LYS A 336 26.00 -47.63 15.87
CA LYS A 336 26.56 -46.28 15.93
C LYS A 336 26.93 -45.74 14.55
N ARG A 337 27.53 -46.56 13.69
CA ARG A 337 27.87 -46.18 12.30
C ARG A 337 26.61 -45.92 11.47
N LEU A 338 25.59 -46.78 11.57
CA LEU A 338 24.32 -46.60 10.88
C LEU A 338 23.60 -45.32 11.34
N ALA A 339 23.60 -45.03 12.65
CA ALA A 339 23.04 -43.80 13.18
C ALA A 339 23.75 -42.55 12.63
N ALA A 340 25.09 -42.57 12.58
CA ALA A 340 25.88 -41.47 12.01
C ALA A 340 25.64 -41.29 10.49
N GLN A 341 25.46 -42.38 9.75
CA GLN A 341 25.08 -42.32 8.34
C GLN A 341 23.67 -41.72 8.18
N LEU A 342 22.70 -42.16 8.97
CA LEU A 342 21.34 -41.64 8.94
C LEU A 342 21.33 -40.13 9.22
N ASP A 343 22.04 -39.69 10.26
CA ASP A 343 22.16 -38.28 10.64
C ASP A 343 22.69 -37.43 9.49
N ARG A 344 23.75 -37.90 8.80
CA ARG A 344 24.34 -37.21 7.66
C ARG A 344 23.33 -37.08 6.51
N GLU A 345 22.63 -38.15 6.14
CA GLU A 345 21.69 -38.12 5.02
C GLU A 345 20.45 -37.29 5.33
N LEU A 346 19.94 -37.33 6.56
CA LEU A 346 18.84 -36.47 6.99
C LEU A 346 19.23 -34.98 6.97
N LEU A 347 20.42 -34.62 7.43
CA LEU A 347 20.93 -33.24 7.33
C LEU A 347 21.16 -32.81 5.88
N ASN A 348 21.64 -33.71 5.01
CA ASN A 348 21.77 -33.44 3.58
C ASN A 348 20.42 -33.16 2.92
N PHE A 349 19.39 -33.94 3.26
CA PHE A 349 18.02 -33.70 2.81
C PHE A 349 17.54 -32.31 3.22
N VAL A 350 17.60 -31.99 4.51
CA VAL A 350 17.13 -30.70 5.06
C VAL A 350 17.83 -29.51 4.41
N ARG A 351 19.16 -29.57 4.22
CA ARG A 351 19.93 -28.50 3.56
C ARG A 351 19.53 -28.26 2.10
N ARG A 352 18.98 -29.27 1.42
CA ARG A 352 18.52 -29.17 0.02
C ARG A 352 17.09 -28.68 -0.09
N VAL A 353 16.26 -28.84 0.95
CA VAL A 353 14.83 -28.47 0.92
C VAL A 353 14.61 -27.02 0.47
N PRO A 354 15.29 -25.98 0.99
CA PRO A 354 15.03 -24.60 0.57
C PRO A 354 15.19 -24.35 -0.93
N ASN A 355 16.14 -25.04 -1.58
CA ASN A 355 16.37 -24.91 -3.02
C ASN A 355 15.49 -25.84 -3.86
N ALA A 356 14.88 -26.86 -3.26
CA ALA A 356 14.04 -27.85 -3.93
C ALA A 356 12.54 -27.67 -3.65
N TYR A 357 12.19 -26.73 -2.78
CA TYR A 357 10.81 -26.43 -2.42
C TYR A 357 10.09 -25.75 -3.59
N GLN A 358 8.97 -26.34 -4.00
CA GLN A 358 8.16 -25.89 -5.13
C GLN A 358 6.72 -25.62 -4.70
N GLU A 359 6.48 -25.40 -3.40
CA GLU A 359 5.17 -24.98 -2.90
C GLU A 359 4.04 -25.97 -3.27
N THR A 360 4.35 -27.26 -3.41
CA THR A 360 3.32 -28.27 -3.66
C THR A 360 2.60 -28.63 -2.36
N HIS A 361 1.33 -29.04 -2.45
CA HIS A 361 0.56 -29.47 -1.27
C HIS A 361 1.28 -30.57 -0.48
N GLN A 362 1.86 -31.53 -1.20
CA GLN A 362 2.60 -32.64 -0.60
C GLN A 362 3.86 -32.18 0.14
N GLN A 363 4.65 -31.26 -0.43
CA GLN A 363 5.82 -30.70 0.25
C GLN A 363 5.41 -29.93 1.51
N ARG A 364 4.31 -29.17 1.47
CA ARG A 364 3.76 -28.50 2.66
C ARG A 364 3.40 -29.51 3.75
N GLU A 365 2.66 -30.55 3.42
CA GLU A 365 2.28 -31.60 4.40
C GLU A 365 3.50 -32.32 4.96
N ALA A 366 4.53 -32.59 4.14
CA ALA A 366 5.79 -33.16 4.61
C ALA A 366 6.46 -32.27 5.67
N LEU A 367 6.53 -30.96 5.42
CA LEU A 367 7.15 -30.01 6.34
C LEU A 367 6.27 -29.69 7.57
N ILE A 368 4.95 -29.69 7.43
CA ILE A 368 4.03 -29.58 8.57
C ILE A 368 4.18 -30.80 9.49
N ARG A 369 4.26 -32.01 8.92
CA ARG A 369 4.49 -33.24 9.69
C ARG A 369 5.86 -33.24 10.36
N LEU A 370 6.89 -32.76 9.65
CA LEU A 370 8.22 -32.54 10.20
C LEU A 370 8.17 -31.67 11.46
N VAL A 371 7.54 -30.49 11.35
CA VAL A 371 7.37 -29.54 12.47
C VAL A 371 6.60 -30.19 13.62
N GLN A 372 5.50 -30.88 13.33
CA GLN A 372 4.68 -31.57 14.32
C GLN A 372 5.52 -32.53 15.16
N LEU A 373 6.25 -33.43 14.51
CA LEU A 373 7.05 -34.45 15.19
C LEU A 373 8.27 -33.85 15.88
N TRP A 374 8.94 -32.88 15.25
CA TRP A 374 10.11 -32.20 15.82
C TRP A 374 9.76 -31.46 17.11
N ARG A 375 8.58 -30.83 17.17
CA ARG A 375 8.08 -30.12 18.36
C ARG A 375 7.32 -31.02 19.35
N GLY A 376 7.19 -32.31 19.08
CA GLY A 376 6.47 -33.24 19.94
C GLY A 376 4.96 -32.97 20.05
N LEU A 377 4.36 -32.39 19.01
CA LEU A 377 2.96 -31.98 18.98
C LEU A 377 2.04 -33.15 18.66
N ARG A 378 0.90 -33.25 19.35
CA ARG A 378 -0.01 -34.39 19.25
C ARG A 378 -0.80 -34.37 17.96
N THR A 379 -1.22 -33.18 17.52
CA THR A 379 -2.09 -33.03 16.36
C THR A 379 -1.47 -32.13 15.30
N ARG A 380 -2.03 -32.22 14.09
CA ARG A 380 -1.67 -31.35 12.97
C ARG A 380 -2.11 -29.91 13.25
N GLU A 381 -3.25 -29.68 13.89
CA GLU A 381 -3.70 -28.32 14.25
C GLU A 381 -2.69 -27.62 15.15
N GLN A 382 -2.19 -28.33 16.19
CA GLN A 382 -1.15 -27.78 17.06
C GLN A 382 0.10 -27.34 16.28
N ALA A 383 0.50 -28.10 15.25
CA ALA A 383 1.61 -27.71 14.40
C ALA A 383 1.33 -26.41 13.64
N LEU A 384 0.15 -26.26 13.05
CA LEU A 384 -0.27 -25.04 12.38
C LEU A 384 -0.37 -23.84 13.33
N ASP A 385 -0.79 -24.05 14.57
CA ASP A 385 -0.83 -22.99 15.59
C ASP A 385 0.58 -22.53 15.94
N THR A 386 1.52 -23.45 16.14
CA THR A 386 2.91 -23.06 16.39
C THR A 386 3.58 -22.38 15.18
N LEU A 387 3.20 -22.76 13.95
CA LEU A 387 3.65 -22.09 12.73
C LEU A 387 3.03 -20.69 12.59
N THR A 388 1.80 -20.49 13.07
CA THR A 388 1.17 -19.16 13.14
C THR A 388 2.00 -18.23 14.03
N GLU A 389 2.46 -18.72 15.19
CA GLU A 389 3.33 -17.94 16.08
C GLU A 389 4.72 -17.69 15.47
N ASP A 390 5.26 -18.62 14.67
CA ASP A 390 6.47 -18.37 13.89
C ASP A 390 6.28 -17.24 12.87
N LEU A 391 5.15 -17.24 12.15
CA LEU A 391 4.83 -16.19 11.18
C LEU A 391 4.75 -14.81 11.85
N LYS A 392 4.03 -14.69 12.97
CA LYS A 392 3.95 -13.43 13.73
C LYS A 392 5.33 -12.92 14.14
N ARG A 393 6.22 -13.81 14.58
CA ARG A 393 7.61 -13.44 14.92
C ARG A 393 8.38 -12.95 13.70
N LEU A 394 8.24 -13.61 12.55
CA LEU A 394 8.85 -13.19 11.29
C LEU A 394 8.32 -11.83 10.82
N GLU A 395 7.00 -11.58 10.94
CA GLU A 395 6.39 -10.28 10.63
C GLU A 395 6.97 -9.17 11.50
N LYS A 396 7.04 -9.39 12.82
CA LYS A 396 7.61 -8.42 13.77
C LYS A 396 9.11 -8.16 13.53
N GLN A 397 9.88 -9.19 13.20
CA GLN A 397 11.29 -9.03 12.82
C GLN A 397 11.42 -8.21 11.54
N ARG A 398 10.63 -8.54 10.50
CA ARG A 398 10.59 -7.75 9.25
C ARG A 398 10.16 -6.31 9.49
N GLU A 399 9.25 -6.05 10.42
CA GLU A 399 8.83 -4.70 10.77
C GLU A 399 9.91 -3.92 11.52
N ALA A 400 10.67 -4.58 12.40
CA ALA A 400 11.83 -3.99 13.06
C ALA A 400 13.01 -3.76 12.09
N GLU A 401 13.14 -4.61 11.07
CA GLU A 401 14.17 -4.52 10.02
C GLU A 401 13.79 -3.59 8.88
N LYS A 402 12.48 -3.35 8.65
CA LYS A 402 12.04 -2.22 7.85
C LYS A 402 12.69 -1.01 8.54
N PRO A 403 13.54 -0.23 7.84
CA PRO A 403 14.02 1.00 8.44
C PRO A 403 12.78 1.72 8.91
N VAL A 404 12.72 2.07 10.19
CA VAL A 404 11.66 2.93 10.70
C VAL A 404 11.81 4.22 9.93
N VAL A 405 11.11 4.31 8.80
CA VAL A 405 10.83 5.56 8.16
C VAL A 405 9.78 6.16 9.08
N VAL A 406 10.24 6.68 10.22
CA VAL A 406 9.72 7.95 10.67
C VAL A 406 9.80 8.77 9.40
N ILE A 407 8.66 9.08 8.79
CA ILE A 407 8.65 10.15 7.80
C ILE A 407 8.70 11.36 8.70
N PRO A 408 9.89 11.91 9.02
CA PRO A 408 9.95 13.11 9.83
C PRO A 408 9.04 14.12 9.13
N LYS A 409 8.08 14.66 9.87
CA LYS A 409 7.18 15.67 9.36
C LYS A 409 8.03 16.71 8.63
N ARG A 410 7.71 16.98 7.37
CA ARG A 410 8.42 17.96 6.55
C ARG A 410 8.56 19.25 7.38
N PRO A 411 9.78 19.77 7.58
CA PRO A 411 9.96 20.98 8.36
C PRO A 411 9.34 22.16 7.62
N GLU A 412 8.86 23.16 8.36
CA GLU A 412 8.36 24.40 7.77
C GLU A 412 9.43 25.13 6.96
N LYS A 413 10.71 24.95 7.34
CA LYS A 413 11.89 25.48 6.65
C LYS A 413 13.02 24.45 6.56
N TRP A 414 13.58 24.29 5.36
CA TRP A 414 14.79 23.48 5.14
C TRP A 414 16.04 24.22 5.61
N THR A 415 16.95 23.50 6.27
CA THR A 415 18.29 23.94 6.69
C THR A 415 19.29 22.85 6.31
N PRO A 416 20.60 23.15 6.24
CA PRO A 416 21.62 22.13 5.99
C PRO A 416 21.59 20.94 6.94
N HIS A 417 21.01 21.11 8.14
CA HIS A 417 21.00 20.13 9.21
C HIS A 417 19.68 19.34 9.32
N ASN A 418 18.64 19.69 8.57
CA ASN A 418 17.32 19.04 8.67
C ASN A 418 16.80 18.46 7.33
N ILE A 419 17.66 18.39 6.31
CA ILE A 419 17.29 17.83 5.00
C ILE A 419 16.90 16.36 5.14
N GLN A 420 15.72 16.05 4.61
CA GLN A 420 15.17 14.71 4.54
C GLN A 420 15.28 14.23 3.09
N ILE A 421 16.15 13.26 2.81
CA ILE A 421 16.52 12.86 1.45
C ILE A 421 15.31 12.41 0.62
N SER A 422 14.38 11.65 1.20
CA SER A 422 13.17 11.18 0.53
C SER A 422 12.07 12.24 0.39
N ALA A 423 12.17 13.37 1.10
CA ALA A 423 11.14 14.39 1.08
C ALA A 423 11.21 15.24 -0.19
N THR A 424 10.03 15.67 -0.65
CA THR A 424 9.91 16.65 -1.72
C THR A 424 10.45 18.00 -1.27
N ILE A 425 11.19 18.71 -2.12
CA ILE A 425 11.79 20.01 -1.80
C ILE A 425 10.70 21.05 -1.58
N LEU A 426 9.57 20.95 -2.29
CA LEU A 426 8.39 21.83 -2.17
C LEU A 426 7.16 21.05 -1.69
N PRO A 427 6.23 21.68 -0.96
CA PRO A 427 4.95 21.04 -0.68
C PRO A 427 4.28 20.67 -2.00
N ASN A 428 3.82 19.42 -2.14
CA ASN A 428 3.24 18.88 -3.39
C ASN A 428 4.17 18.96 -4.63
N GLY A 429 5.47 19.18 -4.44
CA GLY A 429 6.45 19.22 -5.52
C GLY A 429 6.88 17.83 -5.99
N ASN A 430 7.37 17.74 -7.22
CA ASN A 430 7.82 16.49 -7.84
C ASN A 430 9.33 16.28 -7.76
N PHE A 431 10.06 17.23 -7.17
CA PHE A 431 11.50 17.14 -6.97
C PHE A 431 11.81 16.86 -5.51
N THR A 432 12.73 15.95 -5.27
CA THR A 432 13.14 15.46 -3.95
C THR A 432 14.54 15.92 -3.58
N TRP A 433 14.84 15.93 -2.28
CA TRP A 433 16.21 16.18 -1.82
C TRP A 433 17.19 15.11 -2.30
N ALA A 434 16.74 13.88 -2.55
CA ALA A 434 17.54 12.82 -3.17
C ALA A 434 18.05 13.22 -4.55
N GLU A 435 17.19 13.81 -5.39
CA GLU A 435 17.60 14.30 -6.71
C GLU A 435 18.55 15.50 -6.60
N ALA A 436 18.26 16.44 -5.69
CA ALA A 436 19.10 17.63 -5.51
C ALA A 436 20.51 17.31 -4.97
N THR A 437 20.63 16.29 -4.12
CA THR A 437 21.86 15.94 -3.39
C THR A 437 22.54 14.67 -3.89
N LYS A 438 22.07 14.09 -5.00
CA LYS A 438 22.55 12.79 -5.53
C LYS A 438 22.52 11.71 -4.43
N GLY A 439 21.33 11.45 -3.90
CA GLY A 439 21.09 10.45 -2.85
C GLY A 439 21.80 10.75 -1.54
N GLY A 440 22.02 12.03 -1.20
CA GLY A 440 22.71 12.45 0.03
C GLY A 440 24.24 12.53 -0.08
N THR A 441 24.85 12.15 -1.20
CA THR A 441 26.32 12.21 -1.38
C THR A 441 26.84 13.64 -1.61
N ARG A 442 25.94 14.59 -1.91
CA ARG A 442 26.23 16.00 -2.22
C ARG A 442 25.34 16.89 -1.36
N MET A 443 25.60 16.92 -0.06
CA MET A 443 24.84 17.76 0.86
C MET A 443 25.19 19.24 0.70
N PRO A 444 24.21 20.16 0.71
CA PRO A 444 24.46 21.59 0.66
C PRO A 444 25.20 22.03 1.94
N PRO A 445 26.31 22.79 1.83
CA PRO A 445 27.17 23.10 2.96
C PRO A 445 26.65 24.24 3.85
N ASN A 446 25.69 25.02 3.36
CA ASN A 446 25.18 26.22 4.03
C ASN A 446 23.74 26.55 3.59
N GLN A 447 23.11 27.46 4.33
CA GLN A 447 21.72 27.86 4.09
C GLN A 447 21.53 28.52 2.72
N ASP A 448 22.51 29.27 2.22
CA ASP A 448 22.43 29.92 0.91
C ASP A 448 22.24 28.91 -0.23
N THR A 449 22.94 27.77 -0.13
CA THR A 449 22.82 26.66 -1.08
C THR A 449 21.46 25.96 -0.95
N VAL A 450 20.95 25.79 0.28
CA VAL A 450 19.62 25.23 0.53
C VAL A 450 18.53 26.12 -0.08
N ASP A 451 18.61 27.42 0.17
CA ASP A 451 17.65 28.39 -0.35
C ASP A 451 17.75 28.49 -1.87
N ALA A 452 18.95 28.36 -2.44
CA ALA A 452 19.19 28.27 -3.88
C ALA A 452 18.51 27.05 -4.51
N ILE A 453 18.66 25.88 -3.90
CA ILE A 453 17.98 24.64 -4.32
C ILE A 453 16.47 24.81 -4.24
N VAL A 454 15.93 25.35 -3.14
CA VAL A 454 14.48 25.59 -2.98
C VAL A 454 13.96 26.59 -4.01
N ARG A 455 14.68 27.69 -4.27
CA ARG A 455 14.33 28.67 -5.32
C ARG A 455 14.31 28.03 -6.70
N LEU A 456 15.35 27.26 -7.05
CA LEU A 456 15.39 26.56 -8.32
C LEU A 456 14.27 25.52 -8.41
N ALA A 457 14.01 24.75 -7.35
CA ALA A 457 12.94 23.76 -7.34
C ALA A 457 11.58 24.41 -7.67
N LYS A 458 11.31 25.63 -7.18
CA LYS A 458 10.09 26.39 -7.52
C LYS A 458 10.01 26.69 -9.02
N LEU A 459 11.10 27.17 -9.61
CA LEU A 459 11.15 27.48 -11.04
C LEU A 459 11.13 26.21 -11.90
N ALA A 460 11.88 25.18 -11.52
CA ALA A 460 11.95 23.89 -12.20
C ALA A 460 10.60 23.17 -12.15
N GLN A 461 9.85 23.30 -11.04
CA GLN A 461 8.48 22.80 -10.97
C GLN A 461 7.63 23.47 -12.04
N GLN A 462 7.65 24.81 -12.14
CA GLN A 462 6.95 25.53 -13.21
C GLN A 462 7.38 25.13 -14.63
N ALA A 463 8.62 24.68 -14.82
CA ALA A 463 9.10 24.17 -16.11
C ALA A 463 8.59 22.77 -16.41
N ARG A 464 8.67 21.87 -15.43
CA ARG A 464 8.16 20.49 -15.50
C ARG A 464 6.68 20.48 -15.81
N ASP A 465 5.95 21.26 -15.03
CA ASP A 465 4.58 21.66 -15.21
C ASP A 465 4.25 21.97 -16.67
N ARG A 466 4.87 23.03 -17.24
CA ARG A 466 4.60 23.47 -18.62
C ARG A 466 4.99 22.46 -19.69
N ILE A 467 6.02 21.65 -19.44
CA ILE A 467 6.43 20.58 -20.36
C ILE A 467 5.48 19.38 -20.29
N GLY A 468 4.75 19.20 -19.19
CA GLY A 468 3.76 18.14 -19.03
C GLY A 468 4.37 16.75 -18.96
N ARG A 469 5.67 16.64 -18.65
CA ARG A 469 6.39 15.36 -18.59
C ARG A 469 7.39 15.33 -17.43
N PRO A 470 7.70 14.14 -16.90
CA PRO A 470 8.72 14.00 -15.87
C PRO A 470 10.09 14.51 -16.31
N PHE A 471 10.73 15.25 -15.41
CA PHE A 471 12.15 15.59 -15.51
C PHE A 471 12.94 14.51 -14.80
N ILE A 472 13.85 13.87 -15.53
CA ILE A 472 14.81 12.92 -14.97
C ILE A 472 16.08 13.72 -14.67
N ILE A 473 16.32 14.02 -13.40
CA ILE A 473 17.45 14.86 -12.97
C ILE A 473 18.75 14.05 -13.09
N THR A 474 19.66 14.50 -13.95
CA THR A 474 20.98 13.88 -14.10
C THR A 474 22.01 14.51 -13.16
N SER A 475 21.89 15.82 -12.92
CA SER A 475 22.75 16.55 -11.98
C SER A 475 22.07 17.81 -11.44
N TRP A 476 22.24 18.07 -10.15
CA TRP A 476 21.77 19.30 -9.49
C TRP A 476 22.91 19.94 -8.69
N TYR A 477 22.95 19.85 -7.36
CA TYR A 477 24.06 20.42 -6.60
C TYR A 477 25.37 19.65 -6.85
N ARG A 478 26.45 20.39 -7.08
CA ARG A 478 27.82 19.85 -7.27
C ARG A 478 28.78 20.55 -6.31
N PRO A 479 29.32 19.86 -5.29
CA PRO A 479 30.40 20.40 -4.47
C PRO A 479 31.58 20.86 -5.36
N PRO A 480 32.34 21.90 -4.97
CA PRO A 480 33.42 22.46 -5.81
C PRO A 480 34.41 21.40 -6.33
N HIS A 481 34.76 20.41 -5.51
CA HIS A 481 35.68 19.34 -5.91
C HIS A 481 35.06 18.41 -6.96
N ILE A 482 33.78 18.05 -6.84
CA ILE A 482 33.05 17.26 -7.85
C ILE A 482 32.92 18.05 -9.15
N ASN A 483 32.59 19.36 -9.08
CA ASN A 483 32.49 20.18 -10.29
C ASN A 483 33.82 20.23 -11.06
N ARG A 484 34.96 20.35 -10.38
CA ARG A 484 36.28 20.27 -11.02
C ARG A 484 36.54 18.89 -11.65
N ALA A 485 36.23 17.81 -10.95
CA ALA A 485 36.46 16.44 -11.42
C ALA A 485 35.70 16.13 -12.72
N VAL A 486 34.51 16.70 -12.91
CA VAL A 486 33.71 16.53 -14.13
C VAL A 486 33.97 17.60 -15.20
N GLY A 487 35.03 18.41 -15.05
CA GLY A 487 35.38 19.47 -16.01
C GLY A 487 34.39 20.64 -16.06
N GLY A 488 33.63 20.87 -14.98
CA GLY A 488 32.66 21.96 -14.91
C GLY A 488 33.32 23.34 -14.84
N ALA A 489 32.62 24.36 -15.34
CA ALA A 489 33.09 25.75 -15.31
C ALA A 489 33.37 26.26 -13.88
N LYS A 490 34.35 27.17 -13.74
CA LYS A 490 34.78 27.73 -12.45
C LYS A 490 33.64 28.39 -11.67
N TYR A 491 32.72 29.05 -12.36
CA TYR A 491 31.56 29.76 -11.79
C TYR A 491 30.24 29.02 -12.10
N SER A 492 30.28 27.69 -12.15
CA SER A 492 29.11 26.84 -12.43
C SER A 492 27.99 27.07 -11.40
N ARG A 493 26.77 27.26 -11.88
CA ARG A 493 25.57 27.42 -11.05
C ARG A 493 25.23 26.16 -10.24
N HIS A 494 25.70 24.98 -10.68
CA HIS A 494 25.60 23.76 -9.88
C HIS A 494 26.37 23.84 -8.54
N ILE A 495 27.43 24.66 -8.46
CA ILE A 495 28.19 24.87 -7.22
C ILE A 495 27.37 25.69 -6.21
N VAL A 496 26.46 26.52 -6.69
CA VAL A 496 25.58 27.35 -5.84
C VAL A 496 24.30 26.61 -5.47
N GLY A 497 23.95 25.54 -6.20
CA GLY A 497 22.74 24.74 -5.98
C GLY A 497 21.53 25.20 -6.77
N ASP A 498 21.68 26.22 -7.62
CA ASP A 498 20.59 26.79 -8.42
C ASP A 498 20.64 26.38 -9.90
N ALA A 499 21.21 25.21 -10.23
CA ALA A 499 21.13 24.63 -11.56
C ALA A 499 20.75 23.14 -11.57
N ILE A 500 20.00 22.73 -12.59
CA ILE A 500 19.76 21.33 -12.94
C ILE A 500 20.15 21.06 -14.39
N ASP A 501 20.74 19.89 -14.59
CA ASP A 501 20.81 19.20 -15.86
C ASP A 501 19.79 18.06 -15.80
N PHE A 502 18.95 17.96 -16.82
CA PHE A 502 17.87 16.97 -16.85
C PHE A 502 17.59 16.48 -18.27
N VAL A 503 16.97 15.31 -18.34
CA VAL A 503 16.40 14.75 -19.58
C VAL A 503 14.89 14.56 -19.40
N CYS A 504 14.18 14.50 -20.51
CA CYS A 504 12.75 14.26 -20.53
C CYS A 504 12.44 13.21 -21.60
N GLU A 505 11.78 12.12 -21.21
CA GLU A 505 11.52 11.01 -22.11
C GLU A 505 10.66 11.46 -23.30
N GLY A 506 11.11 11.12 -24.50
CA GLY A 506 10.46 11.51 -25.76
C GLY A 506 10.74 12.95 -26.21
N LEU A 507 11.59 13.73 -25.51
CA LEU A 507 11.98 15.08 -25.91
C LEU A 507 13.51 15.23 -25.99
N SER A 508 13.99 15.81 -27.08
CA SER A 508 15.39 16.24 -27.21
C SER A 508 15.67 17.49 -26.36
N GLY A 509 16.93 17.69 -26.00
CA GLY A 509 17.41 18.91 -25.34
C GLY A 509 17.13 20.16 -26.17
N ASN A 510 17.12 20.05 -27.51
CA ASN A 510 16.71 21.13 -28.40
C ASN A 510 15.22 21.47 -28.25
N GLN A 511 14.34 20.48 -28.19
CA GLN A 511 12.90 20.71 -27.98
C GLN A 511 12.67 21.33 -26.59
N LEU A 512 13.30 20.80 -25.55
CA LEU A 512 13.22 21.36 -24.20
C LEU A 512 13.70 22.81 -24.15
N TYR A 513 14.85 23.09 -24.77
CA TYR A 513 15.40 24.44 -24.85
C TYR A 513 14.41 25.40 -25.52
N TRP A 514 13.88 25.07 -26.69
CA TRP A 514 12.99 26.00 -27.39
C TRP A 514 11.64 26.17 -26.71
N THR A 515 11.12 25.14 -26.03
CA THR A 515 9.92 25.24 -25.19
C THR A 515 10.13 26.16 -23.99
N LEU A 516 11.31 26.13 -23.38
CA LEU A 516 11.63 26.93 -22.19
C LEU A 516 12.14 28.34 -22.52
N HIS A 517 12.75 28.52 -23.68
CA HIS A 517 13.41 29.76 -24.10
C HIS A 517 12.57 31.03 -23.90
N PRO A 518 11.26 31.08 -24.28
CA PRO A 518 10.45 32.29 -24.23
C PRO A 518 10.25 32.86 -22.83
N TRP A 519 10.23 32.01 -21.80
CA TRP A 519 9.77 32.41 -20.46
C TRP A 519 10.75 32.07 -19.33
N TRP A 520 11.74 31.19 -19.57
CA TRP A 520 12.69 30.81 -18.52
C TRP A 520 13.52 32.03 -18.07
N PRO A 521 13.45 32.42 -16.79
CA PRO A 521 14.01 33.70 -16.32
C PRO A 521 15.53 33.65 -16.08
N GLY A 522 16.11 32.46 -15.91
CA GLY A 522 17.55 32.30 -15.65
C GLY A 522 18.33 31.76 -16.85
N GLY A 523 19.41 31.03 -16.59
CA GLY A 523 20.20 30.40 -17.64
C GLY A 523 19.51 29.18 -18.24
N LEU A 524 19.68 29.00 -19.54
CA LEU A 524 19.12 27.88 -20.31
C LEU A 524 20.16 27.43 -21.35
N GLY A 525 20.46 26.14 -21.34
CA GLY A 525 21.53 25.55 -22.15
C GLY A 525 21.13 24.25 -22.84
N ARG A 526 21.73 23.98 -23.99
CA ARG A 526 21.58 22.74 -24.77
C ARG A 526 22.95 22.25 -25.27
N TYR A 527 23.10 20.96 -25.52
CA TYR A 527 24.39 20.35 -25.84
C TYR A 527 24.30 19.38 -27.03
N THR A 528 25.11 19.58 -28.06
CA THR A 528 25.23 18.72 -29.26
C THR A 528 25.75 17.33 -28.88
N LYS A 529 26.73 17.26 -27.97
CA LYS A 529 27.28 15.97 -27.48
C LYS A 529 26.29 15.16 -26.62
N TYR A 530 25.32 15.84 -25.99
CA TYR A 530 24.29 15.22 -25.17
C TYR A 530 22.92 15.67 -25.66
N PRO A 531 22.44 15.14 -26.80
CA PRO A 531 21.32 15.70 -27.56
C PRO A 531 19.98 15.72 -26.81
N ASN A 532 19.84 14.94 -25.73
CA ASN A 532 18.65 14.87 -24.89
C ASN A 532 18.75 15.72 -23.61
N LEU A 533 19.94 16.26 -23.31
CA LEU A 533 20.22 16.99 -22.08
C LEU A 533 19.84 18.47 -22.23
N CYS A 534 19.07 18.96 -21.28
CA CYS A 534 18.79 20.38 -21.12
C CYS A 534 19.35 20.88 -19.78
N HIS A 535 19.91 22.08 -19.80
CA HIS A 535 20.36 22.77 -18.60
C HIS A 535 19.42 23.93 -18.29
N ILE A 536 19.06 24.09 -17.02
CA ILE A 536 18.43 25.30 -16.50
C ILE A 536 19.05 25.74 -15.18
N ASP A 537 19.10 27.06 -14.96
CA ASP A 537 19.49 27.64 -13.67
C ASP A 537 18.70 28.89 -13.31
N ALA A 538 18.82 29.34 -12.06
CA ALA A 538 18.11 30.49 -11.49
C ALA A 538 19.04 31.68 -11.17
N ARG A 539 20.03 31.97 -12.03
CA ARG A 539 21.08 32.99 -11.81
C ARG A 539 20.64 34.46 -11.69
N GLY A 540 19.33 34.73 -11.68
CA GLY A 540 18.76 36.07 -11.55
C GLY A 540 18.73 36.91 -12.83
N TYR A 541 19.28 36.42 -13.94
CA TYR A 541 19.19 37.05 -15.26
C TYR A 541 19.19 35.99 -16.38
N ARG A 542 18.66 36.35 -17.56
CA ARG A 542 18.61 35.43 -18.71
C ARG A 542 20.01 35.21 -19.27
N ALA A 543 20.40 33.95 -19.42
CA ALA A 543 21.58 33.52 -20.15
C ALA A 543 21.21 32.37 -21.09
N ARG A 544 21.82 32.31 -22.28
CA ARG A 544 21.51 31.34 -23.33
C ARG A 544 22.80 30.81 -23.94
N TRP A 545 22.93 29.50 -24.07
CA TRP A 545 24.07 28.90 -24.76
C TRP A 545 23.67 27.59 -25.44
N GLY A 546 24.44 27.25 -26.48
CA GLY A 546 24.39 25.97 -27.15
C GLY A 546 25.79 25.65 -27.66
N TYR A 547 26.26 24.44 -27.40
CA TYR A 547 27.56 23.93 -27.85
C TYR A 547 27.38 22.54 -28.44
#